data_AF-A0A355B8M2-F1
#
_entry.id   AF-A0A355B8M2-F1
#
_cell.length_a   1.000
_cell.length_b   1.000
_cell.length_c   1.000
_cell.angle_alpha   90.00
_cell.angle_beta   90.00
_cell.angle_gamma   90.00
#
_symmetry.space_group_name_H-M   'P 1'
#
loop_
_entity.id
_entity.type
_entity.pdbx_description
1 polymer ?
#
loop_
_entity_poly.entity_id
_entity_poly.type
_entity_poly.pdbx_seq_one_letter_code
_entity_poly.pdbx_strand_id
1 'polypeptide(L)' 'MVFTPFKLNVYLFFKLPSAFWCGVRAESISYTTCQSSVKYKWFNQNPFGSIYFAVLAMAAEFTTGVLVMQ' A
#
# COMPACT_ATOMS: atom_id res chain seq x y z
N MET A 1 -10.72 11.13 -11.45
CA MET A 1 -10.22 9.96 -12.25
C MET A 1 -10.81 8.72 -11.62
N VAL A 2 -11.27 7.71 -12.36
CA VAL A 2 -11.72 6.47 -11.71
C VAL A 2 -10.51 5.65 -11.29
N PHE A 3 -10.20 5.68 -9.98
CA PHE A 3 -9.20 4.82 -9.37
C PHE A 3 -9.69 3.37 -9.35
N THR A 4 -8.78 2.45 -9.66
CA THR A 4 -9.00 1.01 -9.52
C THR A 4 -7.79 0.41 -8.81
N PRO A 5 -7.94 -0.71 -8.08
CA PRO A 5 -6.81 -1.35 -7.42
C PRO A 5 -5.64 -1.62 -8.37
N PHE A 6 -5.94 -2.02 -9.61
CA PHE A 6 -4.94 -2.21 -10.66
C PHE A 6 -4.16 -0.94 -10.98
N LYS A 7 -4.84 0.19 -11.27
CA LYS A 7 -4.17 1.46 -11.58
C LYS A 7 -3.32 1.96 -10.42
N LEU A 8 -3.82 1.80 -9.20
CA LEU A 8 -3.08 2.16 -7.99
C LEU A 8 -1.84 1.31 -7.80
N ASN A 9 -1.93 -0.01 -8.00
CA ASN A 9 -0.78 -0.92 -7.91
C ASN A 9 0.26 -0.65 -9.01
N VAL A 10 -0.17 -0.27 -10.22
CA VAL A 10 0.71 0.20 -11.29
C VAL A 10 1.41 1.51 -10.89
N TYR A 11 0.69 2.45 -10.29
CA TYR A 11 1.28 3.67 -9.74
C TYR A 11 2.33 3.35 -8.65
N LEU A 12 2.02 2.47 -7.70
CA LEU A 12 2.98 2.03 -6.69
C LEU A 12 4.23 1.44 -7.34
N PHE A 13 4.09 0.61 -8.37
CA PHE A 13 5.24 0.04 -9.06
C PHE A 13 6.15 1.10 -9.71
N PHE A 14 5.57 2.06 -10.45
CA PHE A 14 6.34 3.01 -11.25
C PHE A 14 6.72 4.31 -10.53
N LYS A 15 5.93 4.74 -9.55
CA LYS A 15 6.05 6.05 -8.89
C LYS A 15 6.38 5.96 -7.40
N LEU A 16 6.04 4.86 -6.74
CA LEU A 16 6.37 4.64 -5.33
C LEU A 16 6.95 3.23 -5.08
N PRO A 17 8.07 2.88 -5.72
CA PRO A 17 8.59 1.52 -5.73
C PRO A 17 8.93 1.01 -4.32
N SER A 18 9.29 1.88 -3.37
CA SER A 18 9.51 1.51 -1.97
C SER A 18 8.29 0.80 -1.36
N ALA A 19 7.09 1.37 -1.53
CA ALA A 19 5.84 0.75 -1.08
C ALA A 19 5.57 -0.57 -1.81
N PHE A 20 5.79 -0.59 -3.12
CA PHE A 20 5.56 -1.79 -3.92
C PHE A 20 6.46 -2.97 -3.50
N TRP A 21 7.75 -2.72 -3.29
CA TRP A 21 8.73 -3.75 -2.91
C TRP A 21 8.56 -4.20 -1.46
N CYS A 22 8.17 -3.28 -0.57
CA CYS A 22 7.71 -3.59 0.78
C CYS A 22 6.39 -4.39 0.80
N GLY A 23 5.75 -4.63 -0.35
CA GLY A 23 4.62 -5.55 -0.47
C GLY A 23 3.25 -4.92 -0.27
N VAL A 24 3.15 -3.59 -0.24
CA VAL A 24 1.86 -2.85 -0.17
C VAL A 24 1.09 -3.02 -1.48
N ARG A 25 -0.16 -3.48 -1.42
CA ARG A 25 -1.07 -3.59 -2.58
C ARG A 25 -2.44 -3.07 -2.24
N ALA A 26 -3.03 -2.28 -3.13
CA ALA A 26 -4.46 -1.96 -3.07
C ALA A 26 -5.27 -3.22 -3.39
N GLU A 27 -6.25 -3.52 -2.55
CA GLU A 27 -7.18 -4.65 -2.71
C GLU A 27 -8.54 -4.18 -3.21
N SER A 28 -9.08 -3.12 -2.60
CA SER A 28 -10.38 -2.57 -2.95
C SER A 28 -10.41 -1.06 -2.71
N ILE A 29 -11.28 -0.38 -3.45
CA ILE A 29 -11.53 1.05 -3.30
C ILE A 29 -13.00 1.34 -3.62
N SER A 30 -13.61 2.13 -2.75
CA SER A 30 -14.95 2.68 -2.86
C SER A 30 -14.92 4.16 -2.50
N TYR A 31 -16.06 4.86 -2.58
CA TYR A 31 -16.14 6.28 -2.21
C TYR A 31 -15.87 6.57 -0.73
N THR A 32 -15.96 5.57 0.16
CA THR A 32 -15.79 5.76 1.60
C THR A 32 -14.70 4.91 2.20
N THR A 33 -14.20 3.91 1.47
CA THR A 33 -13.23 2.94 1.99
C THR A 33 -12.17 2.60 0.96
N CYS A 34 -10.92 2.50 1.40
CA CYS A 34 -9.82 1.96 0.61
C CYS A 34 -9.08 0.94 1.47
N GLN A 35 -8.93 -0.27 0.93
CA GLN A 35 -8.26 -1.37 1.61
C GLN A 35 -6.96 -1.69 0.89
N SER A 36 -5.90 -1.89 1.67
CA SER A 36 -4.63 -2.41 1.19
C SER A 36 -4.18 -3.59 2.05
N SER A 37 -3.31 -4.42 1.49
CA SER A 37 -2.61 -5.47 2.22
C SER A 37 -1.10 -5.35 2.07
N VAL A 38 -0.39 -5.91 3.05
CA VAL A 38 1.07 -6.01 3.06
C VAL A 38 1.46 -7.47 3.13
N LYS A 39 2.10 -7.97 2.08
CA LYS A 39 2.62 -9.34 2.07
C LYS A 39 3.91 -9.43 2.90
N TYR A 40 3.93 -10.23 3.96
CA TYR A 40 5.13 -10.51 4.76
C TYR A 40 6.26 -11.11 3.90
N LYS A 41 7.46 -10.51 3.95
CA LYS A 41 8.66 -10.90 3.19
C LYS A 41 9.92 -10.54 3.98
N TRP A 42 11.06 -11.16 3.65
CA TRP A 42 12.35 -10.82 4.27
C TRP A 42 12.70 -9.32 4.17
N PHE A 43 12.26 -8.65 3.10
CA PHE A 43 12.54 -7.24 2.83
C PHE A 43 11.76 -6.25 3.73
N ASN A 44 10.63 -6.66 4.31
CA ASN A 44 9.77 -5.79 5.13
C ASN A 44 9.72 -6.19 6.61
N GLN A 45 10.70 -6.98 7.04
CA GLN A 45 10.85 -7.43 8.43
C GLN A 45 11.59 -6.42 9.29
N ASN A 46 11.28 -6.44 10.58
CA ASN A 46 12.09 -5.83 11.64
C ASN A 46 13.03 -6.89 12.28
N PRO A 47 13.97 -6.49 13.16
CA PRO A 47 14.87 -7.42 13.86
C PRO A 47 14.21 -8.46 14.77
N PHE A 48 12.89 -8.39 14.97
CA PHE A 48 12.10 -9.28 15.82
C PHE A 48 11.25 -10.28 15.02
N GLY A 49 11.42 -10.35 13.69
CA GLY A 49 10.72 -11.32 12.84
C GLY A 49 9.23 -11.00 12.60
N SER A 50 8.86 -9.72 12.64
CA SER A 50 7.51 -9.24 12.25
C SER A 50 7.61 -8.10 11.25
N ILE A 51 6.47 -7.65 10.69
CA ILE A 51 6.44 -6.54 9.74
C ILE A 51 6.94 -5.26 10.42
N TYR A 52 7.85 -4.55 9.78
CA TYR A 52 8.34 -3.27 10.29
C TYR A 52 7.22 -2.22 10.33
N PHE A 53 7.10 -1.49 11.45
CA PHE A 53 5.96 -0.61 11.69
C PHE A 53 5.79 0.46 10.59
N ALA A 54 6.90 0.96 10.02
CA ALA A 54 6.84 1.96 8.97
C ALA A 54 6.21 1.43 7.67
N VAL A 55 6.27 0.12 7.42
CA VAL A 55 5.59 -0.51 6.27
C VAL A 55 4.08 -0.51 6.47
N LEU A 56 3.61 -0.75 7.70
CA LEU A 56 2.19 -0.65 8.03
C LEU A 56 1.71 0.80 7.96
N ALA A 57 2.51 1.75 8.48
CA ALA A 57 2.21 3.18 8.38
C ALA A 57 2.12 3.64 6.92
N MET A 58 3.05 3.20 6.06
CA MET A 58 3.05 3.48 4.63
C MET A 58 1.79 2.94 3.93
N ALA A 59 1.32 1.74 4.31
CA ALA A 59 0.08 1.18 3.77
C ALA A 59 -1.16 2.00 4.20
N ALA A 60 -1.19 2.49 5.44
CA ALA A 60 -2.26 3.34 5.97
C ALA A 60 -2.27 4.74 5.35
N GLU A 61 -1.10 5.36 5.20
CA GLU A 61 -0.94 6.65 4.51
C GLU A 61 -1.39 6.54 3.05
N PHE A 62 -1.01 5.45 2.37
CA PHE A 62 -1.43 5.20 1.01
C PHE A 62 -2.95 5.10 0.87
N THR A 63 -3.64 4.28 1.68
CA THR A 63 -5.11 4.12 1.56
C THR A 63 -5.86 5.40 1.89
N THR A 64 -5.43 6.14 2.91
CA THR A 64 -6.04 7.41 3.30
C THR A 64 -5.79 8.52 2.27
N GLY A 65 -4.56 8.63 1.75
CA GLY A 65 -4.23 9.59 0.69
C GLY A 65 -5.01 9.33 -0.59
N VAL A 66 -5.18 8.07 -0.98
CA VAL A 66 -5.99 7.70 -2.15
C VAL A 66 -7.46 8.10 -1.97
N LEU A 67 -8.04 7.92 -0.78
CA LEU A 67 -9.43 8.33 -0.50
C LEU A 67 -9.63 9.85 -0.63
N VAL A 68 -8.64 10.65 -0.22
CA VAL A 68 -8.71 12.12 -0.34
C VAL A 68 -8.58 12.58 -1.80
N MET A 69 -7.83 11.84 -2.63
CA MET A 69 -7.60 12.19 -4.02
C MET A 69 -8.71 11.75 -4.98
N GLN A 70 -9.68 10.97 -4.51
CA GLN A 70 -10.67 10.29 -5.35
C GLN A 70 -11.60 11.25 -6.10
#